data_AF-A0A6B3CC85-F1
#
_entry.id   AF-A0A6B3CC85-F1
#
_cell.length_a   1.000
_cell.length_b   1.000
_cell.length_c   1.000
_cell.angle_alpha   90.00
_cell.angle_beta   90.00
_cell.angle_gamma   90.00
#
_symmetry.space_group_name_H-M   'P 1'
#
loop_
_entity.id
_entity.type
_entity.pdbx_description
1 polymer ?
#
loop_
_entity_poly.entity_id
_entity_poly.type
_entity_poly.pdbx_seq_one_letter_code
_entity_poly.pdbx_strand_id
1 'polypeptide(L)'
;VRGQWLISVYFPFVQLLSSGAAAAVLIVGAGRVEAGTLTTGALVAYLLYIDLFFAPVQQLSQVFDGYQQATVSLRRIQDLLREPTSTPRPAAPRAVRELRGEIAFEDVRFQYGTAEERGETGEALAGIT
;
A
#
# COMPACT_ATOMS: atom_id res chain seq x y z
N VAL A 1 -4.66 0.58 -10.54
CA VAL A 1 -5.92 -0.10 -10.93
C VAL A 1 -5.93 -1.62 -10.72
N ARG A 2 -4.92 -2.41 -11.12
CA ARG A 2 -4.91 -3.89 -10.87
C ARG A 2 -4.75 -4.31 -9.40
N GLY A 3 -4.03 -3.52 -8.58
CA GLY A 3 -3.81 -3.83 -7.16
C GLY A 3 -5.05 -3.71 -6.26
N GLN A 4 -6.03 -2.89 -6.65
CA GLN A 4 -7.25 -2.69 -5.87
C GLN A 4 -8.22 -3.87 -6.00
N TRP A 5 -8.17 -4.62 -7.11
CA TRP A 5 -9.03 -5.76 -7.34
C TRP A 5 -8.62 -7.00 -6.53
N LEU A 6 -7.32 -7.15 -6.24
CA LEU A 6 -6.80 -8.26 -5.42
C LEU A 6 -7.24 -8.18 -3.96
N ILE A 7 -7.28 -6.98 -3.39
CA ILE A 7 -7.71 -6.76 -2.00
C ILE A 7 -9.24 -6.88 -1.88
N SER A 8 -9.99 -6.37 -2.88
CA SER A 8 -11.45 -6.40 -2.88
C SER A 8 -12.05 -7.79 -3.08
N VAL A 9 -11.32 -8.78 -3.58
CA VAL A 9 -11.81 -10.17 -3.69
C VAL A 9 -11.47 -10.98 -2.43
N TYR A 10 -10.32 -10.73 -1.80
CA TYR A 10 -9.82 -11.57 -0.71
C TYR A 10 -10.65 -11.46 0.57
N PHE A 11 -10.95 -10.24 1.02
CA PHE A 11 -11.77 -10.01 2.22
C PHE A 11 -13.18 -10.62 2.12
N PRO A 12 -13.98 -10.32 1.07
CA PRO A 12 -15.28 -10.94 0.92
C PRO A 12 -15.19 -12.45 0.64
N PHE A 13 -14.11 -12.95 0.04
CA PHE A 13 -13.90 -14.39 -0.11
C PHE A 13 -13.70 -15.09 1.24
N VAL A 14 -12.85 -14.57 2.13
CA VAL A 14 -12.67 -15.12 3.49
C VAL A 14 -13.96 -15.02 4.29
N GLN A 15 -14.70 -13.90 4.16
CA GLN A 15 -16.00 -13.72 4.80
C GLN A 15 -17.03 -14.76 4.31
N LEU A 16 -17.11 -14.98 2.99
CA LEU A 16 -17.97 -16.00 2.39
C LEU A 16 -17.58 -17.40 2.84
N LEU A 17 -16.29 -17.70 2.92
CA LEU A 17 -15.79 -19.00 3.37
C LEU A 17 -16.13 -19.25 4.85
N SER A 18 -15.92 -18.25 5.71
CA SER A 18 -16.30 -18.32 7.13
C SER A 18 -17.80 -18.50 7.31
N SER A 19 -18.61 -17.74 6.56
CA SER A 19 -20.07 -17.81 6.60
C SER A 19 -20.57 -19.16 6.07
N GLY A 20 -19.94 -19.69 5.01
CA GLY A 20 -20.24 -21.01 4.45
C GLY A 20 -19.86 -22.14 5.41
N ALA A 21 -18.72 -22.03 6.09
CA ALA A 21 -18.31 -22.99 7.12
C ALA A 21 -19.29 -22.99 8.32
N ALA A 22 -19.69 -21.81 8.80
CA ALA A 22 -20.68 -21.66 9.85
C ALA A 22 -22.04 -22.24 9.44
N ALA A 23 -22.50 -21.96 8.21
CA ALA A 23 -23.75 -22.53 7.68
C ALA A 23 -23.67 -24.06 7.58
N ALA A 24 -22.57 -24.63 7.09
CA ALA A 24 -22.37 -26.07 7.03
C ALA A 24 -22.40 -26.72 8.43
N VAL A 25 -21.73 -26.10 9.41
CA VAL A 25 -21.76 -26.55 10.81
C VAL A 25 -23.15 -26.46 11.40
N LEU A 26 -23.92 -25.41 11.12
CA LEU A 26 -25.30 -25.30 11.57
C LEU A 26 -26.19 -26.39 10.96
N ILE A 27 -26.10 -26.64 9.65
CA ILE A 27 -26.90 -27.67 8.97
C ILE A 27 -26.60 -29.06 9.52
N VAL A 28 -25.33 -29.43 9.64
CA VAL A 28 -24.93 -30.76 10.14
C VAL A 28 -25.13 -30.87 11.66
N GLY A 29 -24.81 -29.80 12.38
CA GLY A 29 -24.87 -29.72 13.83
C GLY A 29 -26.30 -29.78 14.35
N ALA A 30 -27.24 -29.09 13.71
CA ALA A 30 -28.66 -29.12 14.08
C ALA A 30 -29.22 -30.56 14.07
N GLY A 31 -28.98 -31.32 13.00
CA GLY A 31 -29.41 -32.71 12.93
C GLY A 31 -28.76 -33.61 13.99
N ARG A 32 -27.50 -33.33 14.38
CA ARG A 32 -26.81 -34.07 15.46
C ARG A 32 -27.31 -33.71 16.86
N VAL A 33 -27.75 -32.46 17.07
CA VAL A 33 -28.38 -32.01 18.30
C VAL A 33 -29.76 -32.66 18.46
N GLU A 34 -30.55 -32.71 17.39
CA GLU A 34 -31.84 -33.43 17.39
C GLU A 34 -31.66 -34.93 17.68
N ALA A 35 -30.62 -35.55 17.13
CA ALA A 35 -30.27 -36.94 17.41
C ALA A 35 -29.69 -37.17 18.82
N GLY A 36 -29.52 -36.13 19.64
CA GLY A 36 -28.97 -36.23 21.01
C GLY A 36 -27.46 -36.55 21.08
N THR A 37 -26.78 -36.58 19.94
CA THR A 37 -25.34 -36.91 19.82
C THR A 37 -24.42 -35.70 20.03
N LEU A 38 -24.97 -34.49 19.99
CA LEU A 38 -24.26 -33.23 20.17
C LEU A 38 -25.07 -32.33 21.09
N THR A 39 -24.43 -31.63 22.02
CA THR A 39 -25.12 -30.63 22.86
C THR A 39 -25.20 -29.29 22.14
N THR A 40 -26.23 -28.50 22.43
CA THR A 40 -26.36 -27.13 21.92
C THR A 40 -25.13 -26.28 22.27
N GLY A 41 -24.59 -26.45 23.47
CA GLY A 41 -23.37 -25.74 23.90
C GLY A 41 -22.13 -26.12 23.07
N ALA A 42 -21.98 -27.41 22.72
CA ALA A 42 -20.88 -27.84 21.85
C ALA A 42 -21.03 -27.25 20.44
N LEU A 43 -22.24 -27.15 19.90
CA LEU A 43 -22.49 -26.52 18.60
C LEU A 43 -22.10 -25.03 18.61
N VAL A 44 -22.50 -24.28 19.65
CA VAL A 44 -22.10 -22.87 19.81
C VAL A 44 -20.57 -22.74 19.90
N ALA A 45 -19.90 -23.63 20.64
CA ALA A 45 -18.44 -23.64 20.73
C ALA A 45 -17.76 -23.86 19.37
N TYR A 46 -18.29 -24.75 18.52
CA TYR A 46 -17.76 -24.94 17.16
C TYR A 46 -17.86 -23.67 16.31
N LEU A 47 -18.97 -22.94 16.39
CA LEU A 47 -19.14 -21.68 15.65
C LEU A 47 -18.13 -20.63 16.14
N LEU A 48 -17.94 -20.50 17.45
CA LEU A 48 -16.93 -19.60 18.02
C LEU A 48 -15.51 -19.97 17.60
N TYR A 49 -15.21 -21.26 17.45
CA TYR A 49 -13.90 -21.71 16.97
C TYR A 49 -13.68 -21.42 15.49
N ILE A 50 -14.72 -21.45 14.67
CA ILE A 50 -14.63 -20.99 13.27
C ILE A 50 -14.23 -19.51 13.25
N ASP A 51 -14.90 -18.67 14.03
CA ASP A 51 -14.58 -17.24 14.09
C ASP A 51 -13.15 -16.99 14.59
N LEU A 52 -12.74 -17.70 15.65
CA LEU A 52 -11.39 -17.62 16.20
C LEU A 52 -10.31 -18.08 15.20
N PHE A 53 -10.63 -19.04 14.34
CA PHE A 53 -9.73 -19.54 13.30
C PHE A 53 -9.56 -18.53 12.15
N PHE A 54 -10.66 -17.91 11.69
CA PHE A 54 -10.60 -16.97 10.58
C PHE A 54 -10.13 -15.57 10.98
N ALA A 55 -10.26 -15.17 12.25
CA ALA A 55 -9.76 -13.89 12.75
C ALA A 55 -8.26 -13.62 12.45
N PRO A 56 -7.31 -14.50 12.80
CA PRO A 56 -5.89 -14.30 12.49
C PRO A 56 -5.59 -14.35 10.99
N VAL A 57 -6.35 -15.11 10.20
CA VAL A 57 -6.21 -15.14 8.74
C VAL A 57 -6.47 -13.76 8.14
N GLN A 58 -7.50 -13.05 8.64
CA GLN A 58 -7.79 -11.68 8.20
C GLN A 58 -6.69 -10.69 8.63
N GLN A 59 -6.13 -10.85 9.83
CA GLN A 59 -5.03 -10.00 10.30
C GLN A 59 -3.78 -10.14 9.42
N LEU A 60 -3.47 -11.36 8.97
CA LEU A 60 -2.33 -11.61 8.10
C LEU A 60 -2.43 -10.84 6.77
N SER A 61 -3.63 -10.74 6.19
CA SER A 61 -3.87 -9.94 4.98
C SER A 61 -3.54 -8.47 5.19
N GLN A 62 -3.95 -7.88 6.32
CA GLN A 62 -3.66 -6.48 6.64
C GLN A 62 -2.16 -6.23 6.78
N VAL A 63 -1.42 -7.17 7.39
CA VAL A 63 0.04 -7.10 7.48
C VAL A 63 0.68 -7.14 6.09
N PHE A 64 0.17 -7.98 5.19
CA PHE A 64 0.68 -8.08 3.83
C PHE A 64 0.45 -6.79 3.03
N ASP A 65 -0.71 -6.15 3.18
CA ASP A 65 -0.99 -4.85 2.56
C ASP A 65 -0.06 -3.76 3.08
N GLY A 66 0.15 -3.70 4.41
CA GLY A 66 1.11 -2.79 5.02
C GLY A 66 2.54 -3.01 4.52
N TYR A 67 2.95 -4.27 4.34
CA TYR A 67 4.26 -4.62 3.79
C TYR A 67 4.44 -4.14 2.33
N GLN A 68 3.42 -4.32 1.48
CA GLN A 68 3.44 -3.81 0.12
C GLN A 68 3.59 -2.29 0.09
N GLN A 69 2.82 -1.59 0.92
CA GLN A 69 2.89 -0.13 1.01
C GLN A 69 4.25 0.37 1.51
N ALA A 70 4.83 -0.31 2.51
CA ALA A 70 6.16 0.00 3.02
C ALA A 70 7.24 -0.16 1.94
N THR A 71 7.16 -1.23 1.16
CA THR A 71 8.10 -1.51 0.06
C THR A 71 8.05 -0.40 -1.01
N VAL A 72 6.86 0.04 -1.40
CA VAL A 72 6.69 1.13 -2.38
C VAL A 72 7.24 2.45 -1.83
N SER A 73 6.95 2.76 -0.57
CA SER A 73 7.41 3.98 0.08
C SER A 73 8.93 4.00 0.21
N LEU A 74 9.53 2.86 0.57
CA LEU A 74 10.99 2.70 0.63
C LEU A 74 11.65 2.95 -0.72
N ARG A 75 11.08 2.41 -1.81
CA ARG A 75 11.58 2.65 -3.17
C ARG A 75 11.58 4.15 -3.49
N ARG A 76 10.46 4.85 -3.24
CA ARG A 76 10.37 6.30 -3.48
C ARG A 76 11.40 7.10 -2.67
N ILE A 77 11.64 6.72 -1.41
CA ILE A 77 12.67 7.35 -0.58
C ILE A 77 14.06 7.12 -1.19
N GLN A 78 14.35 5.90 -1.63
CA GLN A 78 15.63 5.57 -2.27
C GLN A 78 15.83 6.33 -3.57
N ASP A 79 14.79 6.48 -4.38
CA ASP A 79 14.83 7.25 -5.63
C ASP A 79 15.14 8.72 -5.33
N LEU A 80 14.45 9.32 -4.36
CA LEU A 80 14.70 10.70 -3.93
C LEU A 80 16.14 10.91 -3.41
N LEU A 81 16.67 9.96 -2.65
CA LEU A 81 18.04 10.03 -2.12
C LEU A 81 19.11 9.90 -3.22
N ARG A 82 18.77 9.27 -4.34
CA ARG A 82 19.66 9.10 -5.49
C ARG A 82 19.53 10.21 -6.52
N GLU A 83 18.51 11.06 -6.39
CA GLU A 83 18.26 12.15 -7.32
C GLU A 83 19.45 13.15 -7.33
N PRO A 84 20.13 13.33 -8.48
CA PRO A 84 21.26 14.24 -8.56
C PRO A 84 20.84 15.70 -8.34
N THR A 85 21.69 16.48 -7.68
CA THR A 85 21.42 17.92 -7.44
C THR A 85 21.47 18.69 -8.76
N SER A 86 20.42 19.46 -9.05
CA SER A 86 20.32 20.29 -10.26
C SER A 86 21.38 21.41 -10.33
N THR A 87 21.93 21.80 -9.18
CA THR A 87 23.02 22.77 -9.01
C THR A 87 24.15 22.17 -8.19
N PRO A 88 24.98 21.29 -8.77
CA PRO A 88 26.10 20.70 -8.05
C PRO A 88 27.09 21.79 -7.61
N ARG A 89 27.78 21.58 -6.48
CA ARG A 89 28.83 22.51 -6.06
C ARG A 89 29.93 22.57 -7.11
N PRO A 90 30.43 23.77 -7.45
CA PRO A 90 31.54 23.89 -8.39
C PRO A 90 32.80 23.22 -7.82
N ALA A 91 33.57 22.56 -8.68
CA ALA A 91 34.80 21.83 -8.30
C ALA A 91 35.86 22.72 -7.62
N ALA A 92 35.86 24.02 -7.94
CA ALA A 92 36.71 25.03 -7.32
C ALA A 92 35.86 26.24 -6.91
N PRO A 93 35.30 26.27 -5.70
CA PRO A 93 34.50 27.40 -5.23
C PRO A 93 35.40 28.61 -4.97
N ARG A 94 34.98 29.79 -5.44
CA ARG A 94 35.66 31.04 -5.15
C ARG A 94 35.21 31.56 -3.78
N ALA A 95 36.17 31.86 -2.90
CA ALA A 95 35.88 32.46 -1.62
C ALA A 95 35.45 33.92 -1.80
N VAL A 96 34.30 34.28 -1.23
CA VAL A 96 33.78 35.65 -1.22
C VAL A 96 34.05 36.23 0.16
N ARG A 97 34.85 37.31 0.24
CA ARG A 97 35.22 37.96 1.52
C ARG A 97 34.34 39.17 1.83
N GLU A 98 34.12 40.04 0.84
CA GLU A 98 33.22 41.19 0.92
C GLU A 98 32.41 41.29 -0.38
N LEU A 99 31.14 41.64 -0.27
CA LEU A 99 30.22 41.83 -1.39
C LEU A 99 29.82 43.30 -1.45
N ARG A 100 29.99 43.93 -2.61
CA ARG A 100 29.53 45.31 -2.88
C ARG A 100 28.04 45.37 -3.24
N GLY A 101 27.42 44.22 -3.53
CA GLY A 101 26.00 44.13 -3.87
C GLY A 101 25.64 44.62 -5.28
N GLU A 102 26.64 44.85 -6.14
CA GLU A 102 26.41 45.18 -7.55
C GLU A 102 25.84 43.96 -8.29
N ILE A 103 24.68 44.12 -8.93
CA ILE A 103 24.00 43.09 -9.70
C ILE A 103 23.76 43.65 -11.10
N ALA A 104 24.20 42.92 -12.12
CA ALA A 104 23.96 43.22 -13.52
C ALA A 104 23.40 41.98 -14.23
N PHE A 105 22.49 42.20 -15.18
CA PHE A 105 21.95 41.17 -16.06
C PHE A 105 22.39 41.50 -17.48
N GLU A 106 23.18 40.63 -18.09
CA GLU A 106 23.74 40.84 -19.43
C GLU A 106 23.27 39.69 -20.34
N ASP A 107 22.46 40.03 -21.35
CA ASP A 107 21.94 39.11 -22.38
C ASP A 107 21.36 37.78 -21.86
N VAL A 108 20.73 37.81 -20.68
CA VAL A 108 20.16 36.62 -20.05
C VAL A 108 18.86 36.21 -20.75
N ARG A 109 18.82 34.96 -21.24
CA ARG A 109 17.58 34.28 -21.64
C ARG A 109 17.37 33.07 -20.73
N PHE A 110 16.18 32.97 -20.16
CA PHE A 110 15.81 31.87 -19.28
C PHE A 110 14.45 31.31 -19.70
N GLN A 111 14.36 30.00 -19.70
CA GLN A 111 13.13 29.27 -19.90
C GLN A 111 13.10 28.12 -18.90
N TYR A 112 11.95 27.91 -18.26
CA TYR A 112 11.71 26.69 -17.50
C TYR A 112 11.61 25.52 -18.48
N GLY A 113 12.42 24.47 -18.29
CA GLY A 113 12.30 23.24 -19.08
C GLY A 113 10.87 22.73 -19.05
N THR A 114 10.29 22.49 -20.21
CA THR A 114 8.94 21.92 -20.32
C THR A 114 8.97 20.46 -19.88
N ALA A 115 7.83 19.91 -19.43
CA ALA A 115 7.74 18.53 -18.94
C ALA A 115 8.21 17.47 -19.95
N GLU A 116 8.24 17.81 -21.24
CA GLU A 116 8.73 16.97 -22.34
C GLU A 116 10.27 16.85 -22.37
N GLU A 117 11.02 17.89 -21.96
CA GLU A 117 12.49 17.87 -21.98
C GLU A 117 13.11 17.16 -20.77
N ARG A 118 12.38 17.05 -19.64
CA ARG A 118 12.83 16.33 -18.44
C ARG A 118 12.71 14.81 -18.52
N GLY A 119 12.21 14.25 -19.62
CA GLY A 119 11.92 12.81 -19.71
C GLY A 119 10.79 12.35 -18.78
N GLU A 120 10.00 13.30 -18.25
CA GLU A 120 8.92 13.04 -17.28
C GLU A 120 7.53 12.98 -17.93
N THR A 121 7.44 12.96 -19.26
CA THR A 121 6.17 12.82 -19.97
C THR A 121 5.81 11.34 -20.11
N GLY A 122 5.28 10.76 -19.03
CA GLY A 122 4.69 9.42 -19.08
C GLY A 122 4.10 8.91 -17.77
N GLU A 123 4.77 9.09 -16.63
CA GLU A 123 4.36 8.44 -15.38
C GLU A 123 3.65 9.34 -14.36
N ALA A 124 3.89 10.66 -14.36
CA ALA A 124 3.33 11.55 -13.35
C ALA A 124 1.79 11.71 -13.46
N LEU A 125 1.22 11.58 -14.66
CA LEU A 125 -0.23 11.68 -14.89
C LEU A 125 -0.96 10.32 -14.87
N ALA A 126 -0.23 9.20 -14.83
CA ALA A 126 -0.82 7.85 -14.82
C ALA A 126 -1.31 7.39 -13.42
N GLY A 127 -0.99 8.15 -12.37
CA GLY A 127 -1.35 7.82 -10.98
C GLY A 127 -2.72 8.31 -10.50
N ILE A 128 -3.46 9.07 -11.31
CA ILE A 128 -4.75 9.71 -10.93
C ILE A 128 -5.90 9.36 -11.90
N THR A 129 -5.77 8.31 -12.72
CA THR A 129 -6.91 7.78 -13.50
C THR A 129 -7.16 6.30 -13.19
#